data_AF-A0AB33CMV4-F1
#
_entry.id   AF-A0AB33CMV4-F1
#
_cell.length_a   1.000
_cell.length_b   1.000
_cell.length_c   1.000
_cell.angle_alpha   90.00
_cell.angle_beta   90.00
_cell.angle_gamma   90.00
#
_symmetry.space_group_name_H-M   'P 1'
#
loop_
_entity.id
_entity.type
_entity.pdbx_description
1 polymer ?
#
loop_
_entity_poly.entity_id
_entity_poly.type
_entity_poly.pdbx_seq_one_letter_code
_entity_poly.pdbx_strand_id
1 'polypeptide(L)'
;MTMRQISTPLHPSIPGCQAGHHPQWVETHGAPVRLHTRLGTPVPVMFHIQCARCGVATRPTHLRSLVENRWTDPAGLHRVPLSLIGRAREEAMAALTTAARAA
;
A
#
# COMPACT_ATOMS: atom_id res chain seq x y z
N MET A 1 13.17 6.15 -13.31
CA MET A 1 12.05 5.18 -13.34
C MET A 1 10.87 5.83 -12.65
N THR A 2 9.72 5.95 -13.31
CA THR A 2 8.51 6.52 -12.71
C THR A 2 7.68 5.42 -12.05
N MET A 3 7.17 5.70 -10.87
CA MET A 3 6.29 4.80 -10.12
C MET A 3 4.91 4.78 -10.79
N ARG A 4 4.40 3.61 -11.12
CA ARG A 4 3.07 3.43 -11.73
C ARG A 4 2.10 2.91 -10.68
N GLN A 5 0.90 3.48 -10.65
CA GLN A 5 -0.18 2.99 -9.79
C GLN A 5 -1.34 2.44 -10.63
N ILE A 6 -1.90 1.33 -10.17
CA ILE A 6 -3.11 0.72 -10.75
C ILE A 6 -4.13 0.67 -9.63
N SER A 7 -5.26 1.34 -9.81
CA SER A 7 -6.37 1.35 -8.85
C SER A 7 -7.56 0.62 -9.44
N THR A 8 -8.08 -0.36 -8.71
CA THR A 8 -9.30 -1.08 -9.07
C THR A 8 -10.33 -0.94 -7.94
N PRO A 9 -11.65 -0.98 -8.23
CA PRO A 9 -12.66 -1.07 -7.18
C PRO A 9 -12.35 -2.22 -6.22
N LEU A 10 -12.60 -2.02 -4.92
CA LEU A 10 -12.45 -3.09 -3.95
C LEU A 10 -13.41 -4.23 -4.27
N HIS A 11 -12.92 -5.48 -4.18
CA HIS A 11 -13.75 -6.64 -4.47
C HIS A 11 -14.96 -6.70 -3.50
N PRO A 12 -16.18 -7.04 -3.96
CA PRO A 12 -17.38 -7.02 -3.12
C PRO A 12 -17.34 -7.94 -1.89
N SER A 13 -16.48 -8.96 -1.88
CA SER A 13 -16.30 -9.84 -0.72
C SER A 13 -15.55 -9.19 0.44
N ILE A 14 -14.85 -8.08 0.21
CA ILE A 14 -14.09 -7.37 1.24
C ILE A 14 -15.00 -6.27 1.81
N PRO A 15 -15.22 -6.21 3.13
CA PRO A 15 -16.07 -5.19 3.73
C PRO A 15 -15.64 -3.77 3.34
N GLY A 16 -16.62 -2.96 2.91
CA GLY A 16 -16.43 -1.53 2.71
C GLY A 16 -16.18 -0.79 4.03
N CYS A 17 -15.89 0.52 3.94
CA CYS A 17 -15.71 1.35 5.15
C CYS A 17 -17.03 1.93 5.68
N GLN A 18 -17.81 2.60 4.82
CA GLN A 18 -19.12 3.16 5.14
C GLN A 18 -20.06 3.06 3.93
N ALA A 19 -21.36 3.16 4.17
CA ALA A 19 -22.37 3.16 3.10
C ALA A 19 -22.10 4.29 2.09
N GLY A 20 -22.18 3.99 0.80
CA GLY A 20 -21.89 4.94 -0.28
C GLY A 20 -20.41 5.27 -0.50
N HIS A 21 -19.48 4.59 0.20
CA HIS A 21 -18.05 4.74 -0.06
C HIS A 21 -17.57 3.67 -1.04
N HIS A 22 -16.65 4.06 -1.92
CA HIS A 22 -16.05 3.18 -2.91
C HIS A 22 -14.55 3.04 -2.64
N PRO A 23 -14.14 2.21 -1.66
CA PRO A 23 -12.73 1.93 -1.45
C PRO A 23 -12.13 1.26 -2.70
N GLN A 24 -10.83 1.44 -2.87
CA GLN A 24 -10.07 0.95 -4.01
C GLN A 24 -8.93 0.07 -3.53
N TRP A 25 -8.71 -1.02 -4.23
CA TRP A 25 -7.46 -1.77 -4.18
C TRP A 25 -6.44 -1.07 -5.07
N VAL A 26 -5.23 -0.86 -4.56
CA VAL A 26 -4.19 -0.15 -5.30
C VAL A 26 -2.90 -0.95 -5.31
N GLU A 27 -2.34 -1.10 -6.50
CA GLU A 27 -1.05 -1.71 -6.77
C GLU A 27 -0.08 -0.62 -7.19
N THR A 28 1.14 -0.67 -6.67
CA THR A 28 2.19 0.30 -6.95
C THR A 28 3.43 -0.43 -7.44
N HIS A 29 3.84 -0.12 -8.67
CA HIS A 29 4.98 -0.71 -9.34
C HIS A 29 6.13 0.30 -9.44
N GLY A 30 7.35 -0.20 -9.32
CA GLY A 30 8.58 0.60 -9.39
C GLY A 30 9.02 1.16 -8.04
N ALA A 31 10.25 1.68 -8.00
CA ALA A 31 10.83 2.24 -6.78
C ALA A 31 10.26 3.64 -6.48
N PRO A 32 10.02 3.96 -5.19
CA PRO A 32 9.79 5.34 -4.77
C PRO A 32 10.96 6.25 -5.16
N VAL A 33 10.69 7.49 -5.53
CA VAL A 33 11.69 8.45 -6.04
C VAL A 33 12.85 8.65 -5.06
N ARG A 34 12.56 8.71 -3.75
CA ARG A 34 13.57 8.93 -2.72
C ARG A 34 14.37 7.67 -2.34
N LEU A 35 13.99 6.50 -2.84
CA LEU A 35 14.72 5.27 -2.59
C LEU A 35 15.78 5.08 -3.68
N HIS A 36 17.05 5.26 -3.30
CA HIS A 36 18.21 5.05 -4.18
C HIS A 36 18.41 3.56 -4.48
N THR A 37 17.58 3.04 -5.38
CA THR A 37 17.65 1.67 -5.88
C THR A 37 18.53 1.63 -7.12
N ARG A 38 19.49 0.69 -7.20
CA ARG A 38 20.31 0.55 -8.41
C ARG A 38 19.42 0.18 -9.61
N LEU A 39 19.68 0.77 -10.77
CA LEU A 39 18.99 0.39 -12.00
C LEU A 39 19.12 -1.11 -12.24
N GLY A 40 18.03 -1.75 -12.68
CA GLY A 40 17.95 -3.19 -12.86
C GLY A 40 17.63 -3.99 -11.60
N THR A 41 17.63 -3.38 -10.40
CA THR A 41 17.20 -4.07 -9.18
C THR A 41 15.69 -4.37 -9.26
N PRO A 42 15.26 -5.63 -9.08
CA PRO A 42 13.85 -5.96 -8.97
C PRO A 42 13.21 -5.21 -7.80
N VAL A 43 12.06 -4.58 -8.04
CA VAL A 43 11.29 -3.87 -7.02
C VAL A 43 9.98 -4.62 -6.80
N PRO A 44 9.67 -5.09 -5.58
CA PRO A 44 8.41 -5.76 -5.31
C PRO A 44 7.23 -4.81 -5.54
N VAL A 45 6.12 -5.37 -6.00
CA VAL A 45 4.85 -4.62 -6.09
C VAL A 45 4.36 -4.35 -4.68
N MET A 46 3.91 -3.12 -4.43
CA MET A 46 3.30 -2.73 -3.16
C MET A 46 1.79 -2.63 -3.31
N PHE A 47 1.07 -3.15 -2.33
CA PHE A 47 -0.38 -3.21 -2.28
C PHE A 47 -0.91 -2.42 -1.08
N HIS A 48 -2.03 -1.74 -1.27
CA HIS A 48 -2.84 -1.16 -0.19
C HIS A 48 -4.31 -1.02 -0.62
N ILE A 49 -5.22 -0.97 0.35
CA ILE A 49 -6.61 -0.51 0.13
C ILE A 49 -6.70 0.95 0.59
N GLN A 50 -7.41 1.79 -0.17
CA GLN A 50 -7.66 3.19 0.19
C GLN A 50 -9.12 3.58 0.02
N CYS A 51 -9.57 4.55 0.80
CA CYS A 51 -10.83 5.24 0.57
C CYS A 51 -10.58 6.75 0.54
N ALA A 52 -10.82 7.37 -0.62
CA ALA A 52 -10.67 8.81 -0.78
C ALA A 52 -11.65 9.60 0.11
N ARG A 53 -12.87 9.09 0.32
CA ARG A 53 -13.89 9.76 1.14
C ARG A 53 -13.60 9.73 2.63
N CYS A 54 -13.04 8.61 3.13
CA CYS A 54 -12.55 8.54 4.51
C CYS A 54 -11.19 9.23 4.69
N GLY A 55 -10.45 9.48 3.60
CA GLY A 55 -9.09 10.01 3.67
C GLY A 55 -8.09 9.06 4.32
N VAL A 56 -8.31 7.74 4.24
CA VAL A 56 -7.44 6.71 4.85
C VAL A 56 -7.04 5.63 3.86
N ALA A 57 -5.92 4.98 4.15
CA ALA A 57 -5.43 3.80 3.44
C ALA A 57 -4.82 2.80 4.42
N THR A 58 -4.78 1.52 4.07
CA THR A 58 -3.92 0.57 4.79
C THR A 58 -2.46 0.92 4.55
N ARG A 59 -1.59 0.69 5.54
CA ARG A 59 -0.14 0.80 5.38
C ARG A 59 0.28 -0.13 4.22
N PRO A 60 1.10 0.34 3.27
CA PRO A 60 1.52 -0.49 2.13
C PRO A 60 2.29 -1.75 2.55
N THR A 61 2.19 -2.80 1.74
CA THR A 61 2.92 -4.06 1.93
C THR A 61 3.13 -4.75 0.59
N HIS A 62 4.18 -5.57 0.49
CA HIS A 62 4.40 -6.45 -0.66
C HIS A 62 3.55 -7.74 -0.58
N LEU A 63 2.98 -8.05 0.59
CA LEU A 63 2.14 -9.21 0.81
C LEU A 63 0.67 -8.88 0.52
N ARG A 64 0.18 -9.34 -0.64
CA ARG A 64 -1.22 -9.17 -1.07
C ARG A 64 -2.21 -9.62 0.00
N SER A 65 -1.98 -10.80 0.58
CA SER A 65 -2.84 -11.42 1.61
C SER A 65 -2.99 -10.60 2.89
N LEU A 66 -2.03 -9.74 3.21
CA LEU A 66 -2.04 -8.96 4.45
C LEU A 66 -2.92 -7.71 4.34
N VAL A 67 -3.17 -7.22 3.12
CA VAL A 67 -3.85 -5.95 2.88
C VAL A 67 -5.29 -5.99 3.38
N GLU A 68 -6.00 -7.09 3.09
CA GLU A 68 -7.40 -7.27 3.51
C GLU A 68 -7.50 -7.28 5.03
N ASN A 69 -6.63 -8.05 5.71
CA ASN A 69 -6.57 -8.08 7.18
C ASN A 69 -6.30 -6.71 7.79
N ARG A 70 -5.41 -5.90 7.19
CA ARG A 70 -5.14 -4.53 7.64
C ARG A 70 -6.34 -3.60 7.43
N TRP A 71 -7.14 -3.85 6.40
CA TRP A 71 -8.33 -3.06 6.11
C TRP A 71 -9.47 -3.40 7.06
N THR A 72 -9.69 -4.68 7.34
CA THR A 72 -10.77 -5.17 8.21
C THR A 72 -10.43 -5.16 9.70
N ASP A 73 -9.18 -4.87 10.07
CA ASP A 73 -8.76 -4.69 11.46
C ASP A 73 -9.63 -3.63 12.17
N PRO A 74 -10.41 -4.02 13.21
CA PRO A 74 -11.28 -3.11 13.93
C PRO A 74 -10.50 -2.08 14.75
N ALA A 75 -9.28 -2.42 15.19
CA ALA A 75 -8.42 -1.49 15.91
C ALA A 75 -7.77 -0.45 14.97
N GLY A 76 -7.78 -0.71 13.65
CA GLY A 76 -7.25 0.20 12.64
C GLY A 76 -5.76 0.50 12.78
N LEU A 77 -4.99 -0.38 13.44
CA LEU A 77 -3.58 -0.15 13.81
C LEU A 77 -2.67 0.00 12.58
N HIS A 78 -3.12 -0.53 11.45
CA HIS A 78 -2.40 -0.50 10.19
C HIS A 78 -2.99 0.45 9.16
N ARG A 79 -3.79 1.44 9.59
CA ARG A 79 -4.29 2.49 8.70
C ARG A 79 -3.41 3.74 8.82
N VAL A 80 -3.27 4.44 7.70
CA VAL A 80 -2.56 5.71 7.60
C VAL A 80 -3.47 6.74 6.91
N PRO A 81 -3.33 8.03 7.22
CA PRO A 81 -3.97 9.08 6.42
C PRO A 81 -3.52 8.99 4.96
N LEU A 82 -4.46 9.16 4.04
CA LEU A 82 -4.19 9.06 2.59
C LEU A 82 -3.18 10.12 2.14
N SER A 83 -3.15 11.29 2.78
CA SER A 83 -2.15 12.33 2.56
C SER A 83 -0.71 11.87 2.84
N LEU A 84 -0.53 10.85 3.70
CA LEU A 84 0.78 10.30 4.07
C LEU A 84 1.14 9.03 3.29
N ILE A 85 0.32 8.60 2.33
CA ILE A 85 0.52 7.31 1.65
C ILE A 85 1.84 7.23 0.88
N GLY A 86 2.30 8.34 0.29
CA GLY A 86 3.59 8.39 -0.40
C GLY A 86 4.76 8.06 0.53
N ARG A 87 4.78 8.68 1.71
CA ARG A 87 5.76 8.38 2.76
C ARG A 87 5.63 6.94 3.27
N ALA A 88 4.40 6.46 3.47
CA ALA A 88 4.18 5.09 3.93
C ALA A 88 4.69 4.03 2.92
N ARG A 89 4.64 4.31 1.61
CA ARG A 89 5.25 3.45 0.58
C ARG A 89 6.76 3.43 0.67
N GLU A 90 7.38 4.59 0.89
CA GLU A 90 8.83 4.72 1.08
C GLU A 90 9.30 3.92 2.30
N GLU A 91 8.63 4.09 3.44
CA GLU A 91 8.95 3.36 4.67
C GLU A 91 8.79 1.84 4.52
N ALA A 92 7.71 1.40 3.88
CA ALA A 92 7.47 -0.02 3.67
C ALA A 92 8.53 -0.65 2.73
N MET A 93 8.93 0.06 1.68
CA MET A 93 9.97 -0.42 0.76
C MET A 93 11.37 -0.43 1.41
N ALA A 94 11.68 0.60 2.21
CA ALA A 94 12.92 0.66 2.97
C ALA A 94 13.04 -0.52 3.95
N ALA A 95 11.95 -0.86 4.67
CA ALA A 95 11.92 -2.00 5.59
C ALA A 95 12.22 -3.34 4.88
N LEU A 96 11.71 -3.53 3.66
CA LEU A 96 12.00 -4.72 2.85
C LEU A 96 13.46 -4.80 2.41
N THR A 97 14.02 -3.66 2.02
CA THR A 97 15.42 -3.59 1.60
C THR A 97 16.37 -3.90 2.76
N THR A 98 16.05 -3.42 3.96
CA THR A 98 16.80 -3.75 5.19
C THR A 98 16.69 -5.24 5.53
N ALA A 99 15.48 -5.81 5.48
CA ALA A 99 15.27 -7.23 5.76
C ALA A 99 16.04 -8.13 4.79
N ALA A 100 16.03 -7.80 3.49
CA ALA A 100 16.77 -8.55 2.47
C ALA A 100 18.30 -8.47 2.61
N ARG A 101 18.84 -7.46 3.30
CA ARG A 101 20.28 -7.33 3.57
C ARG A 101 20.74 -8.06 4.84
N ALA A 102 19.81 -8.37 5.74
CA ALA A 102 20.09 -9.02 7.02
C ALA A 102 19.93 -10.56 6.96
N ALA A 103 19.33 -11.08 5.89
CA ALA A 103 19.21 -12.50 5.58
C ALA A 103 20.37 -12.95 4.69
#